data_AF-A0A7J9W549-F1
#
_entry.id   AF-A0A7J9W549-F1
#
_cell.length_a   1.000
_cell.length_b   1.000
_cell.length_c   1.000
_cell.angle_alpha   90.00
_cell.angle_beta   90.00
_cell.angle_gamma   90.00
#
_symmetry.space_group_name_H-M   'P 1'
#
loop_
_entity.id
_entity.type
_entity.pdbx_description
1 polymer ?
#
loop_
_entity_poly.entity_id
_entity_poly.type
_entity_poly.pdbx_seq_one_letter_code
_entity_poly.pdbx_strand_id
1 'polypeptide(L)'
;MSAPPFAYFGGKTLLAPKVVRLLPDHEHYVEPFAGSLAVLLAKPPTGMETVNDLDGDLMTFWRVLRDRPGELTRSCALTPHARAEHQGGYDRDGCDDLETARRVWVMLTQGRGGEVLWSNRPLSQRQSDLFADSLEVGAR
;
A
#
# COMPACT_ATOMS: atom_id res chain seq x y z
N MET A 1 -16.45 -11.38 5.25
CA MET A 1 -15.45 -10.35 5.59
C MET A 1 -14.10 -10.90 5.21
N SER A 2 -13.33 -10.12 4.45
CA SER A 2 -11.99 -10.51 3.99
C SER A 2 -10.95 -9.74 4.80
N ALA A 3 -9.80 -10.35 5.07
CA ALA A 3 -8.69 -9.66 5.71
C ALA A 3 -7.77 -9.06 4.62
N PRO A 4 -7.07 -7.94 4.91
CA PRO A 4 -5.99 -7.47 4.05
C PRO A 4 -4.94 -8.58 3.82
N PRO A 5 -4.36 -8.66 2.61
CA PRO A 5 -3.37 -9.70 2.29
C PRO A 5 -1.98 -9.41 2.87
N PHE A 6 -1.77 -8.25 3.50
CA PHE A 6 -0.52 -7.84 4.12
C PHE A 6 -0.75 -6.93 5.35
N ALA A 7 0.26 -6.83 6.20
CA ALA A 7 0.32 -5.81 7.24
C ALA A 7 0.80 -4.48 6.65
N TYR A 8 0.24 -3.37 7.12
CA TYR A 8 0.60 -2.02 6.67
C TYR A 8 0.82 -1.13 7.89
N PHE A 9 1.74 -0.17 7.79
CA PHE A 9 1.96 0.79 8.87
C PHE A 9 0.69 1.60 9.14
N GLY A 10 0.30 1.72 10.41
CA GLY A 10 -0.97 2.32 10.79
C GLY A 10 -2.21 1.49 10.43
N GLY A 11 -2.03 0.26 9.94
CA GLY A 11 -3.09 -0.65 9.50
C GLY A 11 -4.13 -0.87 10.59
N LYS A 12 -5.40 -0.70 10.22
CA LYS A 12 -6.52 -0.75 11.16
C LYS A 12 -7.13 -2.14 11.29
N THR A 13 -6.48 -3.21 10.87
CA THR A 13 -7.04 -4.58 10.88
C THR A 13 -7.66 -4.97 12.22
N LEU A 14 -6.99 -4.67 13.34
CA LEU A 14 -7.53 -4.94 14.69
C LEU A 14 -8.69 -4.02 15.10
N LEU A 15 -8.71 -2.78 14.59
CA LEU A 15 -9.74 -1.78 14.90
C LEU A 15 -10.90 -1.78 13.92
N ALA A 16 -10.74 -2.38 12.74
CA ALA A 16 -11.69 -2.31 11.64
C ALA A 16 -13.09 -2.78 12.06
N PRO A 17 -13.29 -3.90 12.80
CA PRO A 17 -14.62 -4.29 13.27
C PRO A 17 -15.25 -3.28 14.23
N LYS A 18 -14.45 -2.54 15.00
CA LYS A 18 -14.95 -1.48 15.89
C LYS A 18 -15.37 -0.25 15.07
N VAL A 19 -14.55 0.15 14.09
CA VAL A 19 -14.84 1.27 13.18
C VAL A 19 -16.11 0.99 12.38
N VAL A 20 -16.23 -0.20 11.79
CA VAL A 20 -17.40 -0.61 11.01
C VAL A 20 -18.70 -0.50 11.80
N ARG A 21 -18.69 -0.86 13.09
CA ARG A 21 -19.88 -0.72 13.96
C ARG A 21 -20.27 0.73 14.28
N LEU A 22 -19.38 1.68 14.04
CA LEU A 22 -19.63 3.11 14.25
C LEU A 22 -20.04 3.82 12.95
N LEU A 23 -19.93 3.15 11.80
CA LEU A 23 -20.41 3.71 10.53
C LEU A 23 -21.94 3.76 10.58
N PRO A 24 -22.57 4.90 10.23
CA PRO A 24 -24.02 4.94 10.04
C PRO A 24 -24.41 4.11 8.81
N ASP A 25 -25.70 3.88 8.60
CA ASP A 25 -26.19 3.36 7.32
C ASP A 25 -25.78 4.33 6.20
N HIS A 26 -25.21 3.78 5.12
CA HIS A 26 -24.66 4.57 4.02
C HIS A 26 -24.74 3.80 2.71
N GLU A 27 -24.89 4.54 1.60
CA GLU A 27 -24.85 3.98 0.24
C GLU A 27 -23.48 4.16 -0.42
N HIS A 28 -22.72 5.19 0.00
CA HIS A 28 -21.40 5.51 -0.52
C HIS A 28 -20.38 5.54 0.61
N TYR A 29 -19.37 4.69 0.50
CA TYR A 29 -18.20 4.69 1.38
C TYR A 29 -17.00 5.33 0.69
N VAL A 30 -16.27 6.19 1.40
CA VAL A 30 -15.07 6.85 0.88
C VAL A 30 -13.92 6.62 1.85
N GLU A 31 -12.80 6.09 1.35
CA GLU A 31 -11.55 5.84 2.09
C GLU A 31 -10.39 6.58 1.41
N PRO A 32 -10.10 7.84 1.79
CA PRO A 32 -9.06 8.66 1.15
C PRO A 32 -7.61 8.24 1.49
N PHE A 33 -7.45 7.42 2.53
CA PHE A 33 -6.17 6.94 3.06
C PHE A 33 -6.22 5.41 3.19
N ALA A 34 -6.29 4.74 2.04
CA ALA A 34 -6.55 3.32 1.93
C ALA A 34 -5.59 2.43 2.73
N GLY A 35 -4.27 2.65 2.59
CA GLY A 35 -3.25 1.72 3.09
C GLY A 35 -3.58 0.26 2.75
N SER A 36 -3.80 -0.55 3.79
CA SER A 36 -4.19 -1.97 3.70
C SER A 36 -5.64 -2.26 3.30
N LEU A 37 -6.51 -1.25 3.13
CA LEU A 37 -7.97 -1.41 2.95
C LEU A 37 -8.65 -2.15 4.11
N ALA A 38 -8.10 -2.05 5.32
CA ALA A 38 -8.57 -2.81 6.47
C ALA A 38 -10.05 -2.54 6.82
N VAL A 39 -10.50 -1.29 6.69
CA VAL A 39 -11.90 -0.93 7.01
C VAL A 39 -12.82 -1.34 5.87
N LEU A 40 -12.48 -1.01 4.62
CA LEU A 40 -13.24 -1.44 3.45
C LEU A 40 -13.47 -2.95 3.39
N LEU A 41 -12.42 -3.76 3.60
CA LEU A 41 -12.53 -5.23 3.51
C LEU A 41 -13.31 -5.84 4.70
N ALA A 42 -13.45 -5.09 5.80
CA ALA A 42 -14.21 -5.50 6.98
C ALA A 42 -15.67 -5.05 6.97
N LYS A 43 -16.04 -3.97 6.26
CA LYS A 43 -17.45 -3.53 6.19
C LYS A 43 -18.27 -4.43 5.25
N PRO A 44 -19.60 -4.53 5.45
CA PRO A 44 -20.50 -5.01 4.41
C PRO A 44 -20.37 -4.13 3.16
N PRO A 45 -20.43 -4.68 1.93
CA PRO A 45 -20.40 -3.89 0.70
C PRO A 45 -21.55 -2.87 0.64
N THR A 46 -21.31 -1.73 0.00
CA THR A 46 -22.30 -0.67 -0.23
C THR A 46 -22.45 -0.36 -1.73
N GLY A 47 -23.48 0.40 -2.11
CA GLY A 47 -23.77 0.70 -3.51
C GLY A 47 -22.61 1.36 -4.26
N MET A 48 -21.82 2.18 -3.57
CA MET A 48 -20.60 2.79 -4.09
C MET A 48 -19.48 2.78 -3.06
N GLU A 49 -18.25 2.56 -3.51
CA GLU A 49 -17.04 2.56 -2.69
C GLU A 49 -15.92 3.30 -3.45
N THR A 50 -15.44 4.40 -2.89
CA THR A 50 -14.34 5.19 -3.45
C THR A 50 -13.13 5.06 -2.56
N VAL A 51 -12.01 4.66 -3.17
CA VAL A 51 -10.75 4.40 -2.48
C VAL A 51 -9.67 5.25 -3.10
N ASN A 52 -8.83 5.86 -2.26
CA ASN A 52 -7.65 6.58 -2.69
C ASN A 52 -6.51 6.40 -1.68
N ASP A 53 -5.28 6.60 -2.15
CA ASP A 53 -4.10 6.83 -1.33
C ASP A 53 -3.17 7.78 -2.07
N LEU A 54 -2.26 8.43 -1.35
CA LEU A 54 -1.23 9.26 -1.97
C LEU A 54 -0.18 8.39 -2.68
N ASP A 55 0.02 7.17 -2.21
CA ASP A 55 0.98 6.23 -2.80
C ASP A 55 0.42 5.60 -4.08
N GLY A 56 0.86 6.12 -5.23
CA GLY A 56 0.44 5.65 -6.56
C GLY A 56 0.86 4.21 -6.87
N ASP A 57 1.96 3.72 -6.28
CA ASP A 57 2.42 2.35 -6.49
C ASP A 57 1.63 1.36 -5.63
N LEU A 58 1.24 1.76 -4.41
CA LEU A 58 0.26 1.02 -3.63
C LEU A 58 -1.09 0.94 -4.35
N MET A 59 -1.55 2.05 -4.95
CA MET A 59 -2.77 2.04 -5.77
C MET A 59 -2.62 1.14 -7.02
N THR A 60 -1.42 1.08 -7.61
CA THR A 60 -1.10 0.14 -8.70
C THR A 60 -1.16 -1.31 -8.23
N PHE A 61 -0.63 -1.63 -7.05
CA PHE A 61 -0.77 -2.95 -6.45
C PHE A 61 -2.24 -3.37 -6.32
N TRP A 62 -3.10 -2.51 -5.75
CA TRP A 62 -4.52 -2.83 -5.58
C TRP A 62 -5.25 -2.99 -6.91
N ARG A 63 -4.93 -2.16 -7.91
CA ARG A 63 -5.46 -2.28 -9.28
C ARG A 63 -5.09 -3.62 -9.90
N VAL A 64 -3.82 -4.01 -9.84
CA VAL A 64 -3.34 -5.29 -10.41
C VAL A 64 -3.90 -6.49 -9.66
N LEU A 65 -4.00 -6.42 -8.33
CA LEU A 65 -4.63 -7.49 -7.55
C LEU A 65 -6.09 -7.70 -7.93
N ARG A 66 -6.83 -6.63 -8.25
CA ARG A 66 -8.21 -6.70 -8.74
C ARG A 66 -8.28 -7.27 -10.15
N ASP A 67 -7.47 -6.75 -11.07
CA ASP A 67 -7.63 -7.00 -12.51
C ASP A 67 -6.87 -8.25 -13.01
N ARG A 68 -5.73 -8.59 -12.37
CA ARG A 68 -4.82 -9.69 -12.76
C ARG A 68 -4.36 -10.53 -11.56
N PRO A 69 -5.26 -11.02 -10.68
CA PRO A 69 -4.88 -11.68 -9.43
C PRO A 69 -4.01 -12.93 -9.63
N GLY A 70 -4.28 -13.73 -10.67
CA GLY A 70 -3.53 -14.97 -10.93
C GLY A 70 -2.08 -14.72 -11.33
N GLU A 71 -1.85 -13.70 -12.16
CA GLU A 71 -0.51 -13.31 -12.60
C GLU A 71 0.31 -12.74 -11.44
N LEU A 72 -0.29 -11.83 -10.67
CA LEU A 72 0.35 -11.26 -9.47
C LEU A 72 0.67 -12.35 -8.45
N THR A 73 -0.30 -13.21 -8.13
CA THR A 73 -0.09 -14.32 -7.18
C THR A 73 1.04 -15.23 -7.62
N ARG A 74 1.09 -15.60 -8.91
CA ARG A 74 2.16 -16.44 -9.45
C ARG A 74 3.52 -15.75 -9.36
N SER A 75 3.59 -14.46 -9.72
CA SER A 75 4.82 -13.67 -9.67
C SER A 75 5.36 -13.55 -8.24
N CYS A 76 4.49 -13.26 -7.28
CA CYS A 76 4.82 -13.19 -5.86
C CYS A 76 5.26 -14.56 -5.31
N ALA A 77 4.58 -15.65 -5.66
CA ALA A 77 4.93 -17.00 -5.20
C ALA A 77 6.28 -17.50 -5.73
N LEU A 78 6.68 -17.05 -6.92
CA LEU A 78 7.98 -17.38 -7.52
C LEU A 78 9.11 -16.43 -7.06
N THR A 79 8.79 -15.39 -6.29
CA THR A 79 9.78 -14.48 -5.74
C THR A 79 10.28 -15.01 -4.38
N PRO A 80 11.56 -15.39 -4.26
CA PRO A 80 12.09 -15.88 -2.98
C PRO A 80 12.20 -14.74 -1.95
N HIS A 81 12.17 -15.12 -0.67
CA HIS A 81 12.51 -14.19 0.40
C HIS A 81 14.03 -13.95 0.41
N ALA A 82 14.47 -12.79 -0.07
CA ALA A 82 15.89 -12.50 -0.26
C ALA A 82 16.20 -11.02 -0.09
N ARG A 83 17.37 -10.70 0.48
CA ARG A 83 17.83 -9.31 0.63
C ARG A 83 17.91 -8.59 -0.73
N ALA A 84 18.36 -9.28 -1.77
CA ALA A 84 18.46 -8.71 -3.11
C ALA A 84 17.08 -8.34 -3.68
N GLU A 85 16.07 -9.19 -3.49
CA GLU A 85 14.68 -8.89 -3.88
C GLU A 85 14.13 -7.69 -3.11
N HIS A 86 14.30 -7.67 -1.78
CA HIS A 86 13.87 -6.54 -0.96
C HIS A 86 14.57 -5.23 -1.35
N GLN A 87 15.88 -5.26 -1.63
CA GLN A 87 16.61 -4.08 -2.10
C GLN A 87 16.17 -3.64 -3.50
N GLY A 88 15.89 -4.59 -4.40
CA GLY A 88 15.37 -4.30 -5.73
C GLY A 88 13.95 -3.72 -5.72
N GLY A 89 13.16 -3.99 -4.69
CA GLY A 89 11.79 -3.48 -4.55
C GLY A 89 11.66 -1.96 -4.43
N TYR A 90 12.73 -1.26 -4.06
CA TYR A 90 12.73 0.21 -3.98
C TYR A 90 12.77 0.87 -5.35
N ASP A 91 13.50 0.28 -6.30
CA ASP A 91 13.55 0.75 -7.68
C ASP A 91 12.28 0.25 -8.40
N ARG A 92 11.43 1.15 -8.87
CA ARG A 92 10.21 0.80 -9.63
C ARG A 92 10.15 1.58 -10.94
N ASP A 93 11.21 2.30 -11.27
CA ASP A 93 11.22 3.19 -12.41
C ASP A 93 11.25 2.37 -13.71
N GLY A 94 10.33 2.67 -14.63
CA GLY A 94 10.19 1.94 -15.89
C GLY A 94 9.64 0.51 -15.76
N CYS A 95 9.23 0.08 -14.57
CA CYS A 95 8.51 -1.18 -14.38
C CYS A 95 7.11 -1.10 -14.99
N ASP A 96 6.60 -2.22 -15.50
CA ASP A 96 5.17 -2.32 -15.83
C ASP A 96 4.34 -2.47 -14.55
N ASP A 97 3.01 -2.33 -14.68
CA ASP A 97 2.08 -2.42 -13.55
C ASP A 97 2.25 -3.72 -12.75
N LEU A 98 2.50 -4.86 -13.41
CA LEU A 98 2.62 -6.17 -12.75
C LEU A 98 3.90 -6.25 -11.92
N GLU A 99 5.03 -5.79 -12.47
CA GLU A 99 6.31 -5.77 -11.78
C GLU A 99 6.31 -4.73 -10.65
N THR A 100 5.70 -3.56 -10.86
CA THR A 100 5.49 -2.56 -9.80
C THR A 100 4.70 -3.18 -8.64
N ALA A 101 3.59 -3.87 -8.93
CA ALA A 101 2.79 -4.54 -7.91
C ALA A 101 3.57 -5.65 -7.18
N ARG A 102 4.36 -6.47 -7.90
CA ARG A 102 5.22 -7.50 -7.29
C ARG A 102 6.27 -6.89 -6.37
N ARG A 103 6.92 -5.79 -6.77
CA ARG A 103 7.92 -5.08 -5.96
C ARG A 103 7.29 -4.45 -4.71
N VAL A 104 6.10 -3.86 -4.84
CA VAL A 104 5.30 -3.39 -3.69
C VAL A 104 5.01 -4.54 -2.72
N TRP A 105 4.59 -5.71 -3.23
CA TRP A 105 4.38 -6.89 -2.41
C TRP A 105 5.64 -7.33 -1.65
N VAL A 106 6.79 -7.38 -2.33
CA VAL A 106 8.08 -7.71 -1.71
C VAL A 106 8.41 -6.74 -0.58
N MET A 107 8.24 -5.44 -0.82
CA MET A 107 8.49 -4.40 0.18
C MET A 107 7.58 -4.56 1.42
N LEU A 108 6.29 -4.85 1.20
CA LEU A 108 5.32 -5.03 2.27
C LEU A 108 5.55 -6.30 3.10
N THR A 109 6.07 -7.36 2.49
CA THR A 109 6.13 -8.70 3.11
C THR A 109 7.52 -9.13 3.56
N GLN A 110 8.59 -8.58 2.99
CA GLN A 110 9.98 -8.90 3.34
C GLN A 110 10.66 -7.79 4.16
N GLY A 111 10.02 -6.63 4.31
CA GLY A 111 10.50 -5.52 5.12
C GLY A 111 10.30 -5.71 6.63
N ARG A 112 11.07 -5.00 7.44
CA ARG A 112 10.89 -4.96 8.90
C ARG A 112 9.99 -3.77 9.28
N GLY A 113 8.90 -4.03 10.00
CA GLY A 113 8.10 -2.96 10.65
C GLY A 113 7.07 -2.23 9.78
N GLY A 114 6.77 -2.73 8.57
CA GLY A 114 5.78 -2.10 7.68
C GLY A 114 6.23 -0.75 7.12
N GLU A 115 7.55 -0.55 6.99
CA GLU A 115 8.16 0.72 6.60
C GLU A 115 7.51 1.29 5.32
N VAL A 116 7.15 2.58 5.39
CA VAL A 116 6.28 3.25 4.41
C VAL A 116 6.93 3.28 3.02
N LEU A 117 6.12 2.94 2.01
CA LEU A 117 6.45 2.90 0.57
C LEU A 117 6.62 4.28 -0.09
N TRP A 118 6.38 5.37 0.67
CA TRP A 118 6.32 6.77 0.25
C TRP A 118 7.49 7.30 -0.59
N SER A 119 8.61 6.58 -0.69
CA SER A 119 9.69 6.92 -1.61
C SER A 119 10.33 5.68 -2.22
N ASN A 120 10.58 5.72 -3.54
CA ASN A 120 11.39 4.78 -4.33
C ASN A 120 12.88 4.76 -3.91
N ARG A 121 13.24 5.35 -2.77
CA ARG A 121 14.63 5.62 -2.41
C ARG A 121 15.00 4.90 -1.10
N PRO A 122 16.18 4.26 -1.03
CA PRO A 122 16.68 3.65 0.20
C PRO A 122 16.77 4.64 1.35
N LEU A 123 16.69 4.16 2.60
CA LEU A 123 16.81 4.99 3.81
C LEU A 123 18.03 5.91 3.84
N SER A 124 19.16 5.46 3.27
CA SER A 124 20.39 6.26 3.16
C SER A 124 20.24 7.52 2.32
N GLN A 125 19.23 7.58 1.45
CA GLN A 125 18.92 8.71 0.58
C GLN A 125 17.69 9.50 1.05
N ARG A 126 17.05 9.11 2.16
CA ARG A 126 15.89 9.81 2.74
C ARG A 126 16.27 10.92 3.71
N GLN A 127 17.45 10.82 4.36
CA GLN A 127 17.90 11.83 5.33
C GLN A 127 18.29 13.17 4.69
N SER A 128 18.67 13.21 3.41
CA SER A 128 19.01 14.47 2.72
C SER A 128 17.79 15.33 2.43
N ASP A 129 16.64 14.70 2.17
CA ASP A 129 15.49 15.38 1.57
C ASP A 129 14.56 15.99 2.63
N LEU A 130 14.50 15.40 3.83
CA LEU A 130 13.81 16.00 5.00
C LEU A 130 14.37 17.38 5.38
N PHE A 131 15.66 17.64 5.10
CA PHE A 131 16.27 18.95 5.29
C PHE A 131 16.07 19.89 4.09
N ALA A 132 15.85 19.36 2.88
CA ALA A 132 15.62 20.16 1.67
C ALA A 132 14.19 20.71 1.63
N ASP A 133 13.17 19.87 1.89
CA ASP A 133 11.76 20.28 1.87
C ASP A 133 11.42 21.25 3.02
N SER A 134 12.14 21.15 4.16
CA SER A 134 11.98 22.09 5.28
C SER A 134 12.48 23.51 4.95
N LEU A 135 13.31 23.68 3.92
CA LEU A 135 13.84 24.98 3.50
C LEU A 135 12.96 25.69 2.45
N GLU A 136 12.12 24.97 1.70
CA GLU A 136 11.25 25.56 0.68
C GLU A 136 9.88 26.01 1.22
N VAL A 137 9.38 25.40 2.29
CA VAL A 137 8.10 25.79 2.91
C VAL A 137 8.19 27.12 3.67
N GLY A 138 9.40 27.59 3.99
CA GLY A 138 9.63 28.88 4.67
C GLY A 138 9.74 30.11 3.75
N ALA A 139 9.63 29.94 2.43
CA ALA A 139 9.91 31.01 1.45
C ALA A 139 8.69 31.47 0.64
N ARG A 140 7.45 31.23 1.10
CA ARG A 140 6.23 31.80 0.52
C ARG A 140 5.32 32.41 1.56
#